data_AF-A0A5C7QCH8-F1
#
_entry.id   AF-A0A5C7QCH8-F1
#
_cell.length_a   1.000
_cell.length_b   1.000
_cell.length_c   1.000
_cell.angle_alpha   90.00
_cell.angle_beta   90.00
_cell.angle_gamma   90.00
#
_symmetry.space_group_name_H-M   'P 1'
#
loop_
_entity.id
_entity.type
_entity.pdbx_description
1 polymer ?
#
loop_
_entity_poly.entity_id
_entity_poly.type
_entity_poly.pdbx_seq_one_letter_code
_entity_poly.pdbx_strand_id
1 'polypeptide(L)' 'IVRKLNAEVNRIMTSPDILARMEKLGADSSNNLDPQQFRQFVEAEVAKWGQTIRVTGVKVNQ' A
#
# COMPACT_ATOMS: atom_id res chain seq x y z
N ILE A 1 -1.47 -18.50 9.24
CA ILE A 1 -2.43 -18.06 8.18
C ILE A 1 -1.94 -16.78 7.53
N VAL A 2 -1.79 -15.66 8.27
CA VAL A 2 -1.33 -14.36 7.74
C VAL A 2 -0.05 -14.44 6.91
N ARG A 3 1.00 -15.10 7.41
CA ARG A 3 2.25 -15.27 6.65
C ARG A 3 2.07 -16.02 5.32
N LYS A 4 1.23 -17.07 5.30
CA LYS A 4 0.96 -17.83 4.07
C LYS A 4 0.20 -17.00 3.05
N LEU A 5 -0.80 -16.22 3.51
CA LEU A 5 -1.54 -15.31 2.64
C LEU A 5 -0.64 -14.22 2.06
N ASN A 6 0.18 -13.56 2.88
CA ASN A 6 1.12 -12.54 2.42
C ASN A 6 2.11 -13.12 1.39
N ALA A 7 2.65 -14.31 1.63
CA ALA A 7 3.53 -14.97 0.67
C ALA A 7 2.84 -15.21 -0.69
N GLU A 8 1.58 -15.67 -0.70
CA GLU A 8 0.87 -15.88 -1.96
C GLU A 8 0.46 -14.60 -2.66
N VAL A 9 0.08 -13.57 -1.91
CA VAL A 9 -0.18 -12.24 -2.48
C VAL A 9 1.08 -11.70 -3.14
N ASN A 10 2.23 -11.74 -2.46
CA ASN A 10 3.49 -11.28 -3.02
C ASN A 10 3.84 -12.06 -4.29
N ARG A 11 3.66 -13.39 -4.30
CA ARG A 11 3.88 -14.22 -5.50
C ARG A 11 3.02 -13.75 -6.68
N ILE A 12 1.73 -13.51 -6.45
CA ILE A 12 0.81 -13.03 -7.50
C ILE A 12 1.20 -11.63 -7.97
N MET A 13 1.52 -10.70 -7.07
CA MET A 13 1.90 -9.33 -7.42
C MET A 13 3.19 -9.26 -8.25
N THR A 14 4.08 -10.24 -8.11
CA THR A 14 5.31 -10.37 -8.92
C THR A 14 5.11 -11.10 -10.26
N SER A 15 3.90 -11.59 -10.56
CA SER A 15 3.65 -12.27 -11.83
C SER A 15 3.66 -11.29 -13.01
N PRO A 16 4.23 -11.67 -14.18
CA PRO A 16 4.40 -10.74 -15.30
C PRO A 16 3.09 -10.12 -15.82
N ASP A 17 1.99 -10.88 -15.81
CA ASP A 17 0.67 -10.43 -16.22
C ASP A 17 0.10 -9.39 -15.25
N ILE A 18 0.29 -9.58 -13.95
CA ILE A 18 -0.15 -8.63 -12.94
C ILE A 18 0.71 -7.36 -12.98
N LEU A 19 2.04 -7.49 -13.11
CA LEU A 19 2.93 -6.34 -13.27
C LEU A 19 2.55 -5.49 -14.48
N ALA A 20 2.36 -6.10 -15.64
CA ALA A 20 1.93 -5.38 -16.85
C ALA A 20 0.56 -4.71 -16.68
N ARG A 21 -0.34 -5.31 -15.89
CA ARG A 21 -1.64 -4.70 -15.58
C ARG A 21 -1.51 -3.52 -14.63
N MET A 22 -0.65 -3.61 -13.61
CA MET A 22 -0.41 -2.52 -12.66
C MET A 22 0.25 -1.33 -13.34
N GLU A 23 1.23 -1.58 -14.21
CA GLU A 23 1.89 -0.55 -15.02
C GLU A 23 0.88 0.20 -15.90
N LYS A 24 -0.04 -0.52 -16.57
CA LYS A 24 -1.13 0.10 -17.35
C LYS A 24 -2.07 0.97 -16.52
N LEU A 25 -2.20 0.70 -15.22
CA LEU A 25 -3.00 1.48 -14.29
C LEU A 25 -2.21 2.64 -13.66
N GLY A 26 -0.93 2.81 -14.01
CA GLY A 26 -0.04 3.78 -13.41
C GLY A 26 0.36 3.45 -11.97
N ALA A 27 0.21 2.19 -11.56
CA ALA A 27 0.53 1.71 -10.22
C ALA A 27 1.91 1.04 -10.20
N ASP A 28 2.74 1.43 -9.22
CA ASP A 28 3.98 0.71 -8.90
C ASP A 28 3.68 -0.35 -7.84
N SER A 29 3.74 -1.61 -8.24
CA SER A 29 3.52 -2.76 -7.37
C SER A 29 4.81 -3.51 -7.01
N SER A 30 5.98 -2.93 -7.27
CA SER A 30 7.26 -3.58 -7.02
C SER A 30 7.57 -3.78 -5.52
N ASN A 31 6.87 -3.08 -4.64
CA ASN A 31 7.18 -3.05 -3.23
C ASN A 31 6.46 -4.17 -2.46
N ASN A 32 7.14 -5.30 -2.30
CA ASN A 32 6.66 -6.44 -1.49
C ASN A 32 6.94 -6.18 -0.01
N LEU A 33 5.92 -5.81 0.75
CA LEU A 33 6.02 -5.62 2.20
C LEU A 33 5.69 -6.91 2.95
N ASP A 34 6.48 -7.23 3.96
CA ASP A 34 6.07 -8.20 4.97
C ASP A 34 4.95 -7.61 5.87
N PRO A 35 4.23 -8.42 6.67
CA PRO A 35 3.13 -7.94 7.48
C PRO A 35 3.49 -6.86 8.52
N GLN A 36 4.73 -6.87 9.03
CA GLN A 36 5.20 -5.87 9.99
C GLN A 36 5.54 -4.56 9.27
N GLN A 37 6.22 -4.63 8.14
CA GLN A 37 6.51 -3.48 7.28
C GLN A 37 5.23 -2.83 6.76
N PHE A 38 4.23 -3.63 6.40
CA PHE A 38 2.91 -3.12 6.00
C PHE A 38 2.22 -2.37 7.14
N ARG A 39 2.29 -2.90 8.38
CA ARG A 39 1.77 -2.20 9.56
C ARG A 39 2.47 -0.85 9.77
N GLN A 40 3.80 -0.83 9.70
CA GLN A 40 4.59 0.39 9.84
C GLN A 40 4.25 1.43 8.78
N PHE A 41 4.08 0.99 7.52
CA PHE A 41 3.66 1.85 6.42
C PHE A 41 2.30 2.52 6.72
N VAL A 42 1.30 1.74 7.16
CA VAL A 42 -0.02 2.28 7.50
C VAL A 42 0.06 3.29 8.65
N GLU A 43 0.82 2.97 9.70
CA GLU A 43 1.02 3.88 10.84
C GLU A 43 1.67 5.20 10.41
N ALA A 44 2.68 5.14 9.53
CA ALA A 44 3.36 6.31 9.00
C ALA A 44 2.43 7.18 8.12
N GLU A 45 1.64 6.55 7.24
CA GLU A 45 0.70 7.28 6.38
C GLU A 45 -0.41 7.92 7.21
N VAL A 46 -0.95 7.23 8.22
CA VAL A 46 -1.95 7.81 9.14
C VAL A 46 -1.37 9.04 9.85
N ALA A 47 -0.15 8.95 10.36
CA ALA A 47 0.50 10.07 11.04
C ALA A 47 0.70 11.27 10.10
N LYS A 48 1.24 11.03 8.90
CA LYS A 48 1.52 12.04 7.88
C LYS A 48 0.23 12.77 7.46
N TRP A 49 -0.78 12.03 7.03
CA TRP A 49 -2.03 12.64 6.54
C TRP A 49 -2.82 13.28 7.68
N GLY A 50 -2.76 12.71 8.90
CA GLY A 50 -3.32 13.33 10.09
C GLY A 50 -2.69 14.70 10.40
N GLN A 51 -1.37 14.83 10.24
CA GLN A 51 -0.69 16.12 10.37
C GLN A 51 -1.11 17.10 9.26
N THR A 52 -1.16 16.65 8.00
CA THR A 52 -1.59 17.48 6.87
C THR A 52 -2.99 18.07 7.10
N ILE A 53 -3.94 17.25 7.54
CA ILE A 53 -5.32 17.70 7.82
C ILE A 53 -5.34 18.77 8.92
N ARG A 54 -4.60 18.56 10.03
CA ARG A 54 -4.54 19.52 11.14
C ARG A 54 -3.95 20.86 10.71
N VAL A 55 -2.93 20.84 9.84
CA VAL A 55 -2.25 22.06 9.37
C VAL A 55 -3.09 22.80 8.34
N THR A 56 -3.71 22.09 7.40
CA THR A 56 -4.39 22.70 6.24
C THR A 56 -5.87 22.97 6.48
N GLY A 57 -6.48 22.34 7.50
CA GLY A 57 -7.92 22.42 7.73
C GLY A 57 -8.77 21.71 6.66
N VAL A 58 -8.13 20.96 5.74
CA VAL A 58 -8.81 20.21 4.68
C VAL A 58 -9.79 19.22 5.30
N LYS A 59 -11.05 19.30 4.85
CA LYS A 59 -12.10 18.33 5.16
C LYS A 59 -12.47 17.61 3.88
N VAL A 60 -12.70 16.30 3.98
CA VAL A 60 -13.31 15.55 2.89
C VAL A 60 -14.79 15.91 2.90
N ASN A 61 -15.22 16.66 1.90
CA ASN A 61 -16.64 16.88 1.67
C ASN A 61 -17.19 15.58 1.09
N GLN A 62 -18.07 14.90 1.83
CA GLN A 62 -18.93 13.86 1.29
C GLN A 62 -20.13 14.51 0.60
#